data_AF-Q0AJP6-F1
#
_entry.id   AF-Q0AJP6-F1
#
_cell.length_a   1.000
_cell.length_b   1.000
_cell.length_c   1.000
_cell.angle_alpha   90.00
_cell.angle_beta   90.00
_cell.angle_gamma   90.00
#
_symmetry.space_group_name_H-M   'P 1'
#
loop_
_entity.id
_entity.type
_entity.pdbx_description
1 polymer ?
#
loop_
_entity_poly.entity_id
_entity_poly.type
_entity_poly.pdbx_seq_one_letter_code
_entity_poly.pdbx_strand_id
1 'polypeptide(L)'
;MKTICKLLAGLILITTLPGCMRTLVQPVHQPSEHMETRIIQEPDDLGELMRYYSALQDKSKSELIEEYQYANSHYRDSIDAHQRLKLLILLLLPDTGFQSTRAALDLMENPPEQIESTPATTAFQNLLILLLKQQRAANFKIRSLSVKLRTTEAEVKTLQDKINAIKNIEKHFMRKSAF
;
A
#
# COMPACT_ATOMS: atom_id res chain seq x y z
N MET A 1 3.96 6.49 41.33
CA MET A 1 5.26 7.16 41.65
C MET A 1 6.07 7.16 40.36
N LYS A 2 6.21 8.34 39.71
CA LYS A 2 7.46 9.15 39.64
C LYS A 2 8.58 8.35 38.96
N THR A 3 9.06 8.71 37.78
CA THR A 3 9.79 9.96 37.54
C THR A 3 9.79 10.42 36.08
N ILE A 4 9.33 11.65 35.87
CA ILE A 4 9.78 12.57 34.83
C ILE A 4 10.99 13.31 35.42
N CYS A 5 12.09 13.48 34.67
CA CYS A 5 12.84 14.75 34.64
C CYS A 5 14.09 14.69 33.75
N LYS A 6 14.05 15.56 32.73
CA LYS A 6 15.06 16.58 32.41
C LYS A 6 16.44 16.11 31.93
N LEU A 7 16.80 16.55 30.73
CA LEU A 7 18.05 17.27 30.46
C LEU A 7 17.91 18.03 29.13
N LEU A 8 17.46 19.28 29.27
CA LEU A 8 17.58 20.36 28.30
C LEU A 8 18.78 21.21 28.74
N ALA A 9 19.87 21.16 27.97
CA ALA A 9 20.97 22.13 27.94
C ALA A 9 21.92 21.67 26.80
N GLY A 10 22.43 22.50 25.90
CA GLY A 10 22.52 23.94 25.91
C GLY A 10 22.92 24.49 24.54
N LEU A 11 23.13 25.80 24.59
CA LEU A 11 23.01 26.82 23.57
C LEU A 11 24.37 27.16 22.91
N ILE A 12 24.35 27.39 21.58
CA ILE A 12 25.19 28.27 20.74
C ILE A 12 26.71 28.02 20.62
N LEU A 13 27.19 27.91 19.37
CA LEU A 13 28.28 28.79 18.89
C LEU A 13 28.28 28.94 17.34
N ILE A 14 28.21 30.21 16.91
CA ILE A 14 28.39 30.69 15.54
C ILE A 14 29.89 30.79 15.27
N THR A 15 30.37 30.31 14.11
CA THR A 15 31.63 30.79 13.52
C THR A 15 31.49 30.99 12.02
N THR A 16 31.59 32.26 11.64
CA THR A 16 31.65 32.85 10.31
C THR A 16 32.83 32.32 9.48
N LEU A 17 32.58 31.91 8.22
CA LEU A 17 33.66 31.70 7.25
C LEU A 17 34.12 33.05 6.66
N PRO A 18 35.43 33.35 6.67
CA PRO A 18 35.98 34.56 6.09
C PRO A 18 36.17 34.44 4.57
N GLY A 19 35.87 35.54 3.88
CA GLY A 19 36.86 36.18 3.00
C GLY A 19 36.91 35.76 1.53
N CYS A 20 36.29 36.59 0.70
CA CYS A 20 36.60 36.78 -0.72
C CYS A 20 38.07 37.19 -0.95
N MET A 21 38.69 36.69 -2.03
CA MET A 21 39.78 37.28 -2.84
C MET A 21 40.13 36.23 -3.92
N ARG A 22 40.25 36.47 -5.23
CA ARG A 22 40.38 37.67 -6.08
C ARG A 22 39.85 37.34 -7.47
N THR A 23 39.18 38.32 -8.07
CA THR A 23 39.02 38.51 -9.52
C THR A 23 40.36 38.73 -10.20
N LEU A 24 40.58 38.15 -11.39
CA LEU A 24 41.36 38.80 -12.43
C LEU A 24 40.89 38.39 -13.83
N VAL A 25 40.65 39.43 -14.65
CA VAL A 25 40.63 39.50 -16.13
C VAL A 25 39.32 39.12 -16.86
N GLN A 26 38.59 40.17 -17.22
CA GLN A 26 37.82 40.29 -18.49
C GLN A 26 38.63 41.24 -19.41
N PRO A 27 38.34 41.43 -20.71
CA PRO A 27 37.26 40.85 -21.51
C PRO A 27 37.67 40.40 -22.94
N VAL A 28 36.89 39.49 -23.55
CA VAL A 28 36.72 39.50 -25.01
C VAL A 28 35.24 39.33 -25.31
N HIS A 29 34.69 40.34 -25.98
CA HIS A 29 33.33 40.38 -26.50
C HIS A 29 33.09 39.23 -27.48
N GLN A 30 31.98 38.52 -27.31
CA GLN A 30 31.16 38.04 -28.43
C GLN A 30 29.72 37.76 -27.96
N PRO A 31 28.72 37.92 -28.86
CA PRO A 31 27.34 38.24 -28.49
C PRO A 31 26.61 37.10 -27.78
N SER A 32 25.81 37.51 -26.80
CA SER A 32 24.81 36.72 -26.08
C SER A 32 23.80 36.09 -27.04
N GLU A 33 23.87 34.78 -27.19
CA GLU A 33 22.69 33.93 -27.31
C GLU A 33 22.66 32.97 -26.11
N HIS A 34 22.42 33.53 -24.92
CA HIS A 34 21.87 32.73 -23.84
C HIS A 34 20.42 32.41 -24.20
N MET A 35 20.25 31.36 -24.98
CA MET A 35 19.03 30.59 -24.98
C MET A 35 18.91 30.03 -23.56
N GLU A 36 18.15 30.74 -22.70
CA GLU A 36 17.67 30.19 -21.43
C GLU A 36 16.98 28.87 -21.77
N THR A 37 17.68 27.76 -21.56
CA THR A 37 17.05 26.47 -21.41
C THR A 37 16.17 26.60 -20.17
N ARG A 38 14.93 27.00 -20.39
CA ARG A 38 13.85 26.92 -19.41
C ARG A 38 13.74 25.44 -19.08
N ILE A 39 14.42 25.00 -18.02
CA ILE A 39 14.23 23.68 -17.45
C ILE A 39 12.76 23.68 -17.02
N ILE A 40 11.89 23.13 -17.87
CA ILE A 40 10.52 22.82 -17.50
C ILE A 40 10.69 21.80 -16.38
N GLN A 41 10.54 22.24 -15.14
CA GLN A 41 10.44 21.32 -14.01
C GLN A 41 9.20 20.48 -14.27
N GLU A 42 9.42 19.20 -14.56
CA GLU A 42 8.36 18.22 -14.66
C GLU A 42 7.62 18.19 -13.32
N PRO A 43 6.28 18.20 -13.30
CA PRO A 43 5.52 18.18 -12.07
C PRO A 43 5.88 16.93 -11.24
N ASP A 44 6.19 17.13 -9.95
CA ASP A 44 6.55 16.06 -9.00
C ASP A 44 5.30 15.33 -8.47
N ASP A 45 4.49 14.80 -9.39
CA ASP A 45 3.21 14.15 -9.07
C ASP A 45 3.43 12.91 -8.18
N LEU A 46 4.47 12.12 -8.49
CA LEU A 46 4.81 10.94 -7.70
C LEU A 46 5.29 11.33 -6.30
N GLY A 47 6.13 12.36 -6.17
CA GLY A 47 6.58 12.82 -4.87
C GLY A 47 5.42 13.34 -4.02
N GLU A 48 4.40 13.97 -4.63
CA GLU A 48 3.19 14.36 -3.91
C GLU A 48 2.40 13.13 -3.42
N LEU A 49 2.24 12.09 -4.24
CA LEU A 49 1.62 10.83 -3.80
C LEU A 49 2.37 10.18 -2.64
N MET A 50 3.72 10.20 -2.66
CA MET A 50 4.52 9.62 -1.59
C MET A 50 4.42 10.43 -0.28
N ARG A 51 4.37 11.76 -0.38
CA ARG A 51 4.09 12.65 0.77
C ARG A 51 2.68 12.43 1.30
N TYR A 52 1.69 12.27 0.42
CA TYR A 52 0.31 11.97 0.80
C TYR A 52 0.24 10.65 1.57
N TYR A 53 0.83 9.57 1.05
CA TYR A 53 0.88 8.28 1.76
C TYR A 53 1.54 8.40 3.13
N SER A 54 2.65 9.14 3.22
CA SER A 54 3.35 9.36 4.49
C SER A 54 2.46 10.08 5.50
N ALA A 55 1.75 11.13 5.09
CA ALA A 55 0.81 11.86 5.94
C ALA A 55 -0.37 11.01 6.42
N LEU A 56 -0.83 10.03 5.62
CA LEU A 56 -1.88 9.11 6.04
C LEU A 56 -1.47 8.21 7.21
N GLN A 57 -0.18 7.92 7.37
CA GLN A 57 0.31 7.07 8.48
C GLN A 57 0.17 7.76 9.84
N ASP A 58 0.18 9.09 9.86
CA ASP A 58 0.08 9.89 11.09
C ASP A 58 -1.37 10.21 11.47
N LYS A 59 -2.34 9.91 10.59
CA LYS A 59 -3.76 10.18 10.82
C LYS A 59 -4.38 9.18 11.79
N SER A 60 -5.29 9.66 12.62
CA SER A 60 -6.16 8.81 13.42
C SER A 60 -7.18 8.06 12.56
N LYS A 61 -7.80 7.01 13.12
CA LYS A 61 -8.80 6.20 12.41
C LYS A 61 -10.00 7.03 11.93
N SER A 62 -10.46 8.01 12.71
CA SER A 62 -11.59 8.88 12.32
C SER A 62 -11.20 9.78 11.15
N GLU A 63 -10.02 10.39 11.19
CA GLU A 63 -9.52 11.25 10.11
C GLU A 63 -9.32 10.46 8.81
N LEU A 64 -8.87 9.20 8.91
CA LEU A 64 -8.76 8.30 7.75
C LEU A 64 -10.13 7.97 7.14
N ILE A 65 -11.15 7.79 7.97
CA ILE A 65 -12.51 7.53 7.48
C ILE A 65 -13.07 8.77 6.77
N GLU A 66 -12.88 9.96 7.34
CA GLU A 66 -13.32 11.23 6.73
C GLU A 66 -12.62 11.47 5.39
N GLU A 67 -11.29 11.32 5.35
CA GLU A 67 -10.48 11.41 4.14
C GLU A 67 -10.97 10.42 3.07
N TYR A 68 -11.24 9.17 3.46
CA TYR A 68 -11.78 8.16 2.56
C TYR A 68 -13.15 8.54 2.01
N GLN A 69 -14.07 9.02 2.85
CA GLN A 69 -15.41 9.42 2.42
C GLN A 69 -15.35 10.58 1.42
N TYR A 70 -14.50 11.56 1.69
CA TYR A 70 -14.25 12.68 0.80
C TYR A 70 -13.65 12.20 -0.54
N ALA A 71 -12.57 11.43 -0.49
CA ALA A 71 -11.91 10.91 -1.68
C ALA A 71 -12.83 10.00 -2.52
N ASN A 72 -13.60 9.12 -1.87
CA ASN A 72 -14.47 8.19 -2.58
C ASN A 72 -15.65 8.90 -3.28
N SER A 73 -16.08 10.07 -2.79
CA SER A 73 -17.12 10.88 -3.41
C SER A 73 -16.60 11.81 -4.50
N HIS A 74 -15.38 12.33 -4.37
CA HIS A 74 -14.84 13.35 -5.28
C HIS A 74 -13.86 12.81 -6.32
N TYR A 75 -13.10 11.77 -5.98
CA TYR A 75 -11.97 11.32 -6.80
C TYR A 75 -12.27 10.08 -7.64
N ARG A 76 -13.31 9.32 -7.30
CA ARG A 76 -13.65 8.05 -7.96
C ARG A 76 -13.86 8.21 -9.46
N ASP A 77 -14.54 9.27 -9.88
CA ASP A 77 -14.86 9.55 -11.28
C ASP A 77 -14.10 10.78 -11.80
N SER A 78 -13.06 11.21 -11.09
CA SER A 78 -12.23 12.33 -11.50
C SER A 78 -11.46 12.00 -12.78
N ILE A 79 -11.31 13.00 -13.65
CA ILE A 79 -10.43 12.95 -14.83
C ILE A 79 -8.94 13.06 -14.45
N ASP A 80 -8.66 13.52 -13.22
CA ASP A 80 -7.31 13.67 -12.69
C ASP A 80 -6.77 12.34 -12.16
N ALA A 81 -5.71 11.83 -12.80
CA ALA A 81 -5.01 10.60 -12.42
C ALA A 81 -4.58 10.62 -10.95
N HIS A 82 -4.08 11.77 -10.51
CA HIS A 82 -3.47 11.93 -9.21
C HIS A 82 -4.52 11.82 -8.10
N GLN A 83 -5.70 12.39 -8.30
CA GLN A 83 -6.84 12.22 -7.39
C GLN A 83 -7.30 10.76 -7.30
N ARG A 84 -7.44 10.08 -8.45
CA ARG A 84 -7.79 8.64 -8.47
C ARG A 84 -6.73 7.80 -7.75
N LEU A 85 -5.46 8.15 -7.89
CA LEU A 85 -4.35 7.48 -7.19
C LEU A 85 -4.35 7.75 -5.69
N LYS A 86 -4.73 8.95 -5.22
CA LYS A 86 -4.95 9.21 -3.79
C LYS A 86 -6.04 8.28 -3.23
N LEU A 87 -7.17 8.14 -3.94
CA LEU A 87 -8.22 7.19 -3.57
C LEU A 87 -7.73 5.74 -3.61
N LEU A 88 -6.93 5.36 -4.61
CA LEU A 88 -6.33 4.04 -4.69
C LEU A 88 -5.48 3.76 -3.43
N ILE A 89 -4.58 4.69 -3.06
CA ILE A 89 -3.72 4.56 -1.88
C ILE A 89 -4.55 4.34 -0.61
N LEU A 90 -5.64 5.07 -0.42
CA LEU A 90 -6.56 4.88 0.71
C LEU A 90 -7.14 3.46 0.73
N LEU A 91 -7.63 2.95 -0.41
CA LEU A 91 -8.19 1.60 -0.53
C LEU A 91 -7.15 0.49 -0.25
N LEU A 92 -5.86 0.81 -0.29
CA LEU A 92 -4.76 -0.10 -0.01
C LEU A 92 -4.30 -0.08 1.45
N LEU A 93 -4.73 0.91 2.25
CA LEU A 93 -4.30 1.03 3.64
C LEU A 93 -4.70 -0.20 4.47
N PRO A 94 -3.74 -0.86 5.15
CA PRO A 94 -4.04 -2.01 5.99
C PRO A 94 -4.85 -1.62 7.22
N ASP A 95 -5.55 -2.59 7.80
CA ASP A 95 -6.30 -2.44 9.07
C ASP A 95 -7.39 -1.36 9.06
N THR A 96 -7.88 -1.00 7.87
CA THR A 96 -9.00 -0.07 7.69
C THR A 96 -10.27 -0.82 7.27
N GLY A 97 -11.44 -0.33 7.70
CA GLY A 97 -12.73 -0.92 7.33
C GLY A 97 -13.10 -0.71 5.86
N PHE A 98 -12.40 0.18 5.15
CA PHE A 98 -12.58 0.48 3.73
C PHE A 98 -11.52 -0.15 2.83
N GLN A 99 -10.55 -0.88 3.38
CA GLN A 99 -9.55 -1.60 2.60
C GLN A 99 -10.24 -2.57 1.62
N SER A 100 -9.93 -2.47 0.33
CA SER A 100 -10.56 -3.33 -0.67
C SER A 100 -9.73 -3.48 -1.93
N THR A 101 -9.07 -4.63 -2.08
CA THR A 101 -8.38 -5.03 -3.32
C THR A 101 -9.33 -5.00 -4.53
N ARG A 102 -10.61 -5.34 -4.35
CA ARG A 102 -11.60 -5.33 -5.43
C ARG A 102 -11.89 -3.90 -5.88
N ALA A 103 -12.26 -3.02 -4.95
CA ALA A 103 -12.58 -1.63 -5.30
C ALA A 103 -11.35 -0.90 -5.88
N ALA A 104 -10.15 -1.21 -5.38
CA ALA A 104 -8.89 -0.70 -5.90
C ALA A 104 -8.65 -1.12 -7.38
N LEU A 105 -8.88 -2.39 -7.72
CA LEU A 105 -8.78 -2.87 -9.10
C LEU A 105 -9.87 -2.27 -9.99
N ASP A 106 -11.13 -2.27 -9.53
CA ASP A 106 -12.26 -1.74 -10.28
C ASP A 106 -12.06 -0.24 -10.63
N LEU A 107 -11.44 0.54 -9.71
CA LEU A 107 -11.08 1.94 -9.93
C LEU A 107 -10.02 2.11 -11.03
N MET A 108 -9.12 1.15 -11.20
CA MET A 108 -8.01 1.22 -12.16
C MET A 108 -8.34 0.59 -13.52
N GLU A 109 -9.31 -0.31 -13.59
CA GLU A 109 -9.69 -1.01 -14.83
C GLU A 109 -10.48 -0.12 -15.81
N ASN A 110 -11.09 0.98 -15.33
CA ASN A 110 -11.85 1.93 -16.15
C ASN A 110 -11.27 3.34 -16.03
N PRO A 111 -10.08 3.61 -16.63
CA PRO A 111 -9.52 4.95 -16.65
C PRO A 111 -10.36 5.88 -17.55
N PRO A 112 -10.53 7.16 -17.20
CA PRO A 112 -11.06 8.15 -18.13
C PRO A 112 -10.21 8.24 -19.41
N GLU A 113 -10.83 8.66 -20.51
CA GLU A 113 -10.22 8.61 -21.86
C GLU A 113 -8.97 9.50 -22.02
N GLN A 114 -8.80 10.51 -21.15
CA GLN A 114 -7.69 11.46 -21.19
C GLN A 114 -7.10 11.64 -19.79
N ILE A 115 -6.27 10.67 -19.39
CA ILE A 115 -5.46 10.80 -18.17
C ILE A 115 -4.11 11.39 -18.55
N GLU A 116 -3.87 12.64 -18.15
CA GLU A 116 -2.53 13.20 -18.13
C GLU A 116 -1.80 12.68 -16.88
N SER A 117 -0.66 12.03 -17.07
CA SER A 117 0.15 11.45 -16.00
C SER A 117 1.61 11.36 -16.47
N THR A 118 2.55 11.65 -15.56
CA THR A 118 3.97 11.50 -15.86
C THR A 118 4.33 10.01 -16.05
N PRO A 119 5.43 9.70 -16.77
CA PRO A 119 5.89 8.31 -16.92
C PRO A 119 6.15 7.62 -15.57
N ALA A 120 6.67 8.36 -14.59
CA ALA A 120 6.92 7.84 -13.24
C ALA A 120 5.63 7.46 -12.50
N THR A 121 4.62 8.32 -12.53
CA THR A 121 3.31 8.07 -11.92
C THR A 121 2.62 6.88 -12.60
N THR A 122 2.72 6.79 -13.92
CA THR A 122 2.17 5.66 -14.70
C THR A 122 2.86 4.34 -14.36
N ALA A 123 4.19 4.33 -14.21
CA ALA A 123 4.94 3.15 -13.78
C ALA A 123 4.54 2.72 -12.36
N PHE A 124 4.38 3.68 -11.45
CA PHE A 124 3.91 3.42 -10.09
C PHE A 124 2.51 2.81 -10.07
N GLN A 125 1.56 3.38 -10.83
CA GLN A 125 0.21 2.83 -10.99
C GLN A 125 0.24 1.38 -11.50
N ASN A 126 1.02 1.10 -12.55
CA ASN A 126 1.15 -0.24 -13.12
C ASN A 126 1.70 -1.24 -12.10
N LEU A 127 2.68 -0.84 -11.30
CA LEU A 127 3.22 -1.65 -10.21
C LEU A 127 2.15 -1.96 -9.17
N LEU A 128 1.35 -0.98 -8.75
CA LEU A 128 0.24 -1.19 -7.82
C LEU A 128 -0.80 -2.17 -8.39
N ILE A 129 -1.18 -2.01 -9.65
CA ILE A 129 -2.13 -2.91 -10.33
C ILE A 129 -1.59 -4.34 -10.37
N LEU A 130 -0.30 -4.52 -10.68
CA LEU A 130 0.34 -5.83 -10.70
C LEU A 130 0.28 -6.50 -9.32
N LEU A 131 0.65 -5.76 -8.27
CA LEU A 131 0.60 -6.23 -6.88
C LEU A 131 -0.83 -6.62 -6.46
N LEU A 132 -1.83 -5.81 -6.83
CA LEU A 132 -3.22 -6.09 -6.52
C LEU A 132 -3.75 -7.35 -7.21
N LYS A 133 -3.40 -7.55 -8.49
CA LYS A 133 -3.75 -8.77 -9.23
C LYS A 133 -3.10 -10.00 -8.60
N GLN A 134 -1.83 -9.89 -8.20
CA GLN A 134 -1.12 -10.96 -7.50
C GLN A 134 -1.76 -11.28 -6.14
N GLN A 135 -2.12 -10.27 -5.36
CA GLN A 135 -2.79 -10.43 -4.07
C GLN A 135 -4.16 -11.11 -4.24
N ARG A 136 -4.95 -10.69 -5.24
CA ARG A 136 -6.24 -11.31 -5.57
C ARG A 136 -6.08 -12.80 -5.92
N ALA A 137 -5.09 -13.13 -6.76
CA ALA A 137 -4.79 -14.50 -7.13
C ALA A 137 -4.34 -15.35 -5.93
N ALA A 138 -3.49 -14.79 -5.06
CA ALA A 138 -3.05 -15.46 -3.83
C ALA A 138 -4.22 -15.72 -2.89
N ASN A 139 -5.09 -14.72 -2.67
CA ASN A 139 -6.28 -14.86 -1.84
C ASN A 139 -7.25 -15.93 -2.39
N PHE A 140 -7.42 -16.01 -3.71
CA PHE A 140 -8.21 -17.07 -4.32
C PHE A 140 -7.62 -18.47 -4.05
N LYS A 141 -6.30 -18.63 -4.22
CA LYS A 141 -5.60 -19.88 -3.92
C LYS A 141 -5.74 -20.28 -2.45
N ILE A 142 -5.54 -19.33 -1.52
CA ILE A 142 -5.70 -19.56 -0.08
C ILE A 142 -7.11 -20.07 0.22
N ARG A 143 -8.15 -19.40 -0.29
CA ARG A 143 -9.55 -19.82 -0.10
C ARG A 143 -9.80 -21.23 -0.64
N SER A 144 -9.31 -21.53 -1.85
CA SER A 144 -9.44 -22.86 -2.45
C SER A 144 -8.76 -23.94 -1.61
N LEU A 145 -7.54 -23.68 -1.13
CA LEU A 145 -6.80 -24.60 -0.26
C LEU A 145 -7.51 -24.80 1.09
N SER A 146 -8.03 -23.73 1.70
CA SER A 146 -8.80 -23.84 2.95
C SER A 146 -10.07 -24.68 2.79
N VAL A 147 -10.76 -24.56 1.65
CA VAL A 147 -11.93 -25.42 1.36
C VAL A 147 -11.52 -26.87 1.22
N LYS A 148 -10.47 -27.16 0.44
CA LYS A 148 -9.95 -28.53 0.29
C LYS A 148 -9.55 -29.14 1.62
N LEU A 149 -8.84 -28.38 2.46
CA LEU A 149 -8.42 -28.83 3.78
C LEU A 149 -9.62 -29.23 4.65
N ARG A 150 -10.66 -28.39 4.72
CA ARG A 150 -11.89 -28.69 5.49
C ARG A 150 -12.60 -29.95 4.97
N THR A 151 -12.67 -30.13 3.65
CA THR A 151 -13.26 -31.33 3.06
C THR A 151 -12.48 -32.58 3.45
N THR A 152 -11.14 -32.54 3.33
CA THR A 152 -10.28 -33.67 3.71
C THR A 152 -10.36 -33.97 5.21
N GLU A 153 -10.40 -32.94 6.07
CA GLU A 153 -10.60 -33.13 7.51
C GLU A 153 -11.94 -33.81 7.83
N ALA A 154 -13.01 -33.45 7.11
CA ALA A 154 -14.33 -34.08 7.28
C ALA A 154 -14.32 -35.55 6.80
N GLU A 155 -13.64 -35.86 5.71
CA GLU A 155 -13.46 -37.23 5.21
C GLU A 155 -12.67 -38.08 6.22
N VAL A 156 -11.56 -37.56 6.75
CA VAL A 156 -10.74 -38.23 7.78
C VAL A 156 -11.58 -38.52 9.03
N LYS A 157 -12.36 -37.54 9.50
CA LYS A 157 -13.26 -37.74 10.65
C LYS A 157 -14.28 -38.85 10.37
N THR A 158 -14.89 -38.83 9.19
CA THR A 158 -15.87 -39.86 8.78
C THR A 158 -15.24 -41.26 8.74
N LEU A 159 -14.01 -41.38 8.21
CA LEU A 159 -13.28 -42.64 8.20
C LEU A 159 -12.93 -43.10 9.61
N GLN A 160 -12.51 -42.19 10.48
CA GLN A 160 -12.23 -42.50 11.88
C GLN A 160 -13.48 -43.01 12.61
N ASP A 161 -14.64 -42.40 12.37
CA ASP A 161 -15.91 -42.83 12.94
C ASP A 161 -16.30 -44.24 12.46
N LYS A 162 -16.08 -44.54 11.18
CA LYS A 162 -16.29 -45.89 10.62
C LYS A 162 -15.34 -46.92 11.23
N ILE A 163 -14.05 -46.59 11.37
CA ILE A 163 -13.06 -47.47 12.03
C ILE A 163 -13.48 -47.75 13.47
N ASN A 164 -13.90 -46.72 14.20
CA ASN A 164 -14.37 -46.87 15.58
C ASN A 164 -15.62 -47.76 15.67
N ALA A 165 -16.55 -47.63 14.73
CA ALA A 165 -17.74 -48.48 14.65
C ALA A 165 -17.36 -49.95 14.40
N ILE A 166 -16.45 -50.22 13.46
CA ILE A 166 -15.96 -51.58 13.19
C ILE A 166 -15.28 -52.17 14.44
N LYS A 167 -14.39 -51.41 15.08
CA LYS A 167 -13.71 -51.82 16.31
C LYS A 167 -14.70 -52.17 17.44
N ASN A 168 -15.78 -51.41 17.57
CA ASN A 168 -16.84 -51.69 18.54
C ASN A 168 -17.60 -52.98 18.23
N ILE A 169 -17.89 -53.23 16.94
CA ILE A 169 -18.53 -54.47 16.49
C ILE A 169 -17.62 -55.68 16.80
N GLU A 170 -16.33 -55.61 16.46
CA GLU A 170 -15.35 -56.67 16.77
C GLU A 170 -15.29 -56.97 18.26
N LYS A 171 -15.20 -55.91 19.09
CA LYS A 171 -15.18 -56.06 20.55
C LYS A 171 -16.45 -56.71 21.10
N HIS A 172 -17.60 -56.40 20.51
CA HIS A 172 -18.88 -57.02 20.90
C HIS A 172 -18.92 -58.50 20.50
N PHE A 173 -18.44 -58.85 19.30
CA PHE A 173 -18.39 -60.24 18.83
C PHE A 173 -17.47 -61.10 19.70
N MET A 174 -16.25 -60.63 20.00
CA MET A 174 -15.28 -61.34 20.84
C MET A 174 -15.79 -61.61 22.26
N ARG A 175 -16.56 -60.68 22.83
CA ARG A 175 -17.19 -60.88 24.14
C ARG A 175 -18.29 -61.92 24.12
N LYS A 176 -19.04 -62.03 23.02
CA LYS A 176 -20.13 -62.99 22.86
C LYS A 176 -19.63 -64.41 22.61
N SER A 177 -18.47 -64.57 21.94
CA SER A 177 -17.87 -65.88 21.65
C SER A 177 -17.02 -66.46 22.79
N ALA A 178 -16.83 -65.73 23.89
CA ALA A 178 -16.05 -66.16 25.06
C ALA A 178 -16.91 -66.80 26.18
N PHE A 179 -18.21 -66.96 25.94
CA PHE A 179 -19.18 -67.67 26.78
C PHE A 179 -19.82 -68.80 25.96
#